data_AF-A0A927M5R4-F1
#
_entry.id   AF-A0A927M5R4-F1
#
_cell.length_a   1.000
_cell.length_b   1.000
_cell.length_c   1.000
_cell.angle_alpha   90.00
_cell.angle_beta   90.00
_cell.angle_gamma   90.00
#
_symmetry.space_group_name_H-M   'P 1'
#
loop_
_entity.id
_entity.type
_entity.pdbx_description
1 polymer ?
#
loop_
_entity_poly.entity_id
_entity_poly.type
_entity_poly.pdbx_seq_one_letter_code
_entity_poly.pdbx_strand_id
1 'polypeptide(L)'
;MRIHELLHAHLDGVDHVVDLTDERIDLREALRLPESVRYSRSGLDEATRSGPGAGTLLLCAPGPTAPAHAEPDALAPLLRELRPGARLIAVLGWRIGELPYHRLLGPLVDGRCQILAAAPVERVPVPGAQCAIVVERVERLATVPSYLVGPGGRARDEPDVPAAEALPTLLRMANEYVFLDLVSRPLRRRVVELERELADRDARLPTLQDELARSRARVAALESSLSFQIGAVVAEGIRRPVHAVRRMPRMWPFPQSGRNGRAASPDGSHRPDADG
;
A
#
# COMPACT_ATOMS: atom_id res chain seq x y z
N MET A 1 4.45 -4.83 8.32
CA MET A 1 4.73 -5.17 9.74
C MET A 1 3.41 -5.54 10.41
N ARG A 2 3.41 -6.54 11.30
CA ARG A 2 2.19 -6.97 12.00
C ARG A 2 2.01 -6.18 13.30
N ILE A 3 0.77 -5.97 13.74
CA ILE A 3 0.49 -5.16 14.94
C ILE A 3 1.11 -5.72 16.22
N HIS A 4 1.15 -7.05 16.37
CA HIS A 4 1.81 -7.67 17.53
C HIS A 4 3.31 -7.39 17.54
N GLU A 5 3.99 -7.33 16.39
CA GLU A 5 5.43 -7.02 16.35
C GLU A 5 5.71 -5.61 16.90
N LEU A 6 4.85 -4.65 16.57
CA LEU A 6 4.90 -3.30 17.14
C LEU A 6 4.62 -3.32 18.64
N LEU A 7 3.55 -4.01 19.05
CA LEU A 7 3.14 -4.05 20.45
C LEU A 7 4.21 -4.71 21.35
N HIS A 8 4.75 -5.86 20.94
CA HIS A 8 5.75 -6.60 21.72
C HIS A 8 7.03 -5.78 21.96
N ALA A 9 7.41 -4.91 21.02
CA ALA A 9 8.55 -4.00 21.20
C ALA A 9 8.32 -2.94 22.31
N HIS A 10 7.07 -2.74 22.74
CA HIS A 10 6.67 -1.71 23.70
C HIS A 10 5.89 -2.26 24.91
N LEU A 11 5.91 -3.59 25.12
CA LEU A 11 5.29 -4.24 26.29
C LEU A 11 6.17 -4.21 27.55
N ASP A 12 7.44 -3.79 27.45
CA ASP A 12 8.31 -3.78 28.62
C ASP A 12 7.75 -2.87 29.73
N GLY A 13 7.58 -3.44 30.93
CA GLY A 13 6.94 -2.77 32.06
C GLY A 13 5.42 -2.60 31.97
N VAL A 14 4.73 -3.23 31.01
CA VAL A 14 3.26 -3.23 30.89
C VAL A 14 2.69 -4.51 31.51
N ASP A 15 1.78 -4.37 32.49
CA ASP A 15 1.06 -5.49 33.10
C ASP A 15 -0.43 -5.52 32.73
N HIS A 16 -0.94 -4.44 32.12
CA HIS A 16 -2.34 -4.29 31.80
C HIS A 16 -2.54 -3.59 30.45
N VAL A 17 -3.31 -4.23 29.57
CA VAL A 17 -3.77 -3.70 28.29
C VAL A 17 -5.27 -3.41 28.37
N VAL A 18 -5.64 -2.16 28.08
CA VAL A 18 -7.04 -1.72 28.01
C VAL A 18 -7.40 -1.43 26.56
N ASP A 19 -8.32 -2.22 26.03
CA ASP A 19 -8.87 -2.04 24.69
C ASP A 19 -10.06 -1.09 24.70
N LEU A 20 -9.93 0.02 23.98
CA LEU A 20 -10.93 1.08 23.81
C LEU A 20 -11.65 0.99 22.46
N THR A 21 -11.41 -0.07 21.68
CA THR A 21 -12.07 -0.25 20.38
C THR A 21 -13.51 -0.73 20.52
N ASP A 22 -14.32 -0.49 19.46
CA ASP A 22 -15.70 -0.98 19.38
C ASP A 22 -15.74 -2.51 19.52
N GLU A 23 -16.83 -3.01 20.10
CA GLU A 23 -16.95 -4.43 20.42
C GLU A 23 -16.76 -5.37 19.22
N ARG A 24 -17.07 -4.88 18.01
CA ARG A 24 -16.93 -5.60 16.74
C ARG A 24 -15.48 -5.79 16.29
N ILE A 25 -14.54 -5.07 16.88
CA ILE A 25 -13.12 -5.18 16.55
C ILE A 25 -12.47 -6.11 17.58
N ASP A 26 -12.08 -7.32 17.18
CA ASP A 26 -11.31 -8.21 18.06
C ASP A 26 -9.81 -7.98 17.88
N LEU A 27 -9.25 -7.06 18.67
CA LEU A 27 -7.80 -6.88 18.72
C LEU A 27 -7.11 -7.95 19.57
N ARG A 28 -7.80 -8.61 20.49
CA ARG A 28 -7.16 -9.54 21.45
C ARG A 28 -6.44 -10.66 20.73
N GLU A 29 -7.09 -11.27 19.74
CA GLU A 29 -6.50 -12.35 18.94
C GLU A 29 -5.32 -11.84 18.08
N ALA A 30 -5.44 -10.63 17.53
CA ALA A 30 -4.43 -10.04 16.66
C ALA A 30 -3.12 -9.68 17.39
N LEU A 31 -3.19 -9.35 18.69
CA LEU A 31 -2.07 -8.85 19.48
C LEU A 31 -1.18 -9.95 20.05
N ARG A 32 -1.68 -11.18 20.20
CA ARG A 32 -0.94 -12.32 20.79
C ARG A 32 -0.22 -11.92 22.09
N LEU A 33 -1.00 -11.41 23.05
CA LEU A 33 -0.46 -10.93 24.32
C LEU A 33 0.14 -12.08 25.13
N PRO A 34 1.26 -11.85 25.85
CA PRO A 34 1.77 -12.81 26.83
C PRO A 34 0.75 -13.06 27.95
N GLU A 35 0.78 -14.26 28.55
CA GLU A 35 -0.13 -14.63 29.66
C GLU A 35 0.05 -13.74 30.90
N SER A 36 1.23 -13.13 31.06
CA SER A 36 1.53 -12.20 32.15
C SER A 36 0.80 -10.85 32.04
N VAL A 37 0.25 -10.53 30.87
CA VAL A 37 -0.39 -9.24 30.59
C VAL A 37 -1.90 -9.38 30.70
N ARG A 38 -2.52 -8.65 31.62
CA ARG A 38 -3.97 -8.61 31.76
C ARG A 38 -4.58 -7.88 30.59
N TYR A 39 -5.73 -8.34 30.12
CA TYR A 39 -6.49 -7.70 29.04
C TYR A 39 -7.90 -7.38 29.53
N SER A 40 -8.34 -6.14 29.32
CA SER A 40 -9.73 -5.72 29.56
C SER A 40 -10.20 -4.82 28.42
N ARG A 41 -11.52 -4.81 28.19
CA ARG A 41 -12.16 -3.83 27.31
C ARG A 41 -12.88 -2.79 28.16
N SER A 42 -12.82 -1.53 27.77
CA SER A 42 -13.44 -0.42 28.48
C SER A 42 -13.83 0.70 27.51
N GLY A 43 -14.86 1.47 27.85
CA GLY A 43 -15.24 2.66 27.08
C GLY A 43 -14.26 3.82 27.30
N LEU A 44 -14.22 4.74 26.34
CA LEU A 44 -13.32 5.90 26.37
C LEU A 44 -13.54 6.77 27.63
N ASP A 45 -14.78 6.96 28.06
CA ASP A 45 -15.12 7.77 29.24
C ASP A 45 -14.66 7.13 30.55
N GLU A 46 -14.75 5.80 30.65
CA GLU A 46 -14.30 5.06 31.82
C GLU A 46 -12.77 5.06 31.93
N ALA A 47 -12.10 4.80 30.80
CA ALA A 47 -10.65 4.93 30.74
C ALA A 47 -10.19 6.34 31.11
N THR A 48 -10.87 7.39 30.62
CA THR A 48 -10.56 8.78 30.96
C THR A 48 -10.67 9.03 32.47
N ARG A 49 -11.75 8.57 33.11
CA ARG A 49 -11.93 8.73 34.57
C ARG A 49 -10.90 7.95 35.40
N SER A 50 -10.41 6.82 34.88
CA SER A 50 -9.45 5.98 35.60
C SER A 50 -8.04 6.58 35.69
N GLY A 51 -7.71 7.55 34.82
CA GLY A 51 -6.38 8.16 34.72
C GLY A 51 -5.26 7.12 34.59
N PRO A 52 -5.16 6.40 33.46
CA PRO A 52 -4.17 5.33 33.25
C PRO A 52 -2.75 5.85 33.47
N GLY A 53 -1.88 5.02 34.07
CA GLY A 53 -0.51 5.38 34.42
C GLY A 53 0.51 4.38 33.92
N ALA A 54 1.71 4.44 34.49
CA ALA A 54 2.75 3.44 34.25
C ALA A 54 2.22 2.01 34.49
N GLY A 55 2.62 1.06 33.64
CA GLY A 55 2.09 -0.30 33.66
C GLY A 55 0.85 -0.52 32.79
N THR A 56 0.20 0.55 32.35
CA THR A 56 -1.00 0.48 31.49
C THR A 56 -0.70 0.85 30.04
N LEU A 57 -1.14 0.00 29.12
CA LEU A 57 -1.16 0.26 27.69
C LEU A 57 -2.59 0.33 27.18
N LEU A 58 -2.95 1.46 26.58
CA LEU A 58 -4.25 1.67 25.95
C LEU A 58 -4.18 1.28 24.48
N LEU A 59 -5.25 0.70 23.96
CA LEU A 59 -5.43 0.44 22.54
C LEU A 59 -6.63 1.24 22.05
N CYS A 60 -6.48 1.98 20.97
CA CYS A 60 -7.62 2.63 20.34
C CYS A 60 -7.49 2.60 18.82
N ALA A 61 -8.61 2.85 18.15
CA ALA A 61 -8.68 2.90 16.70
C ALA A 61 -9.34 4.21 16.24
N PRO A 62 -8.62 5.35 16.23
CA PRO A 62 -9.19 6.59 15.72
C PRO A 62 -9.28 6.52 14.19
N GLY A 63 -10.33 7.11 13.62
CA GLY A 63 -10.61 6.96 12.20
C GLY A 63 -11.91 7.65 11.76
N PRO A 64 -12.20 7.69 10.45
CA PRO A 64 -13.35 8.41 9.90
C PRO A 64 -14.64 7.57 9.91
N THR A 65 -14.52 6.25 9.97
CA THR A 65 -15.67 5.33 9.87
C THR A 65 -16.27 5.00 11.23
N ALA A 66 -17.30 5.75 11.63
CA ALA A 66 -18.13 5.37 12.77
C ALA A 66 -18.98 4.12 12.46
N PRO A 67 -19.29 3.26 13.43
CA PRO A 67 -18.82 3.27 14.83
C PRO A 67 -17.49 2.52 15.03
N ALA A 68 -16.92 1.93 13.97
CA ALA A 68 -15.68 1.15 14.06
C ALA A 68 -14.48 1.98 14.58
N HIS A 69 -14.55 3.30 14.44
CA HIS A 69 -13.51 4.20 14.89
C HIS A 69 -13.98 5.19 15.94
N ALA A 70 -13.08 5.50 16.87
CA ALA A 70 -13.23 6.67 17.73
C ALA A 70 -13.00 7.94 16.90
N GLU A 71 -13.78 9.00 17.17
CA GLU A 71 -13.49 10.30 16.60
C GLU A 71 -12.13 10.80 17.13
N PRO A 72 -11.21 11.29 16.28
CA PRO A 72 -9.88 11.69 16.72
C PRO A 72 -9.88 12.71 17.87
N ASP A 73 -10.80 13.68 17.83
CA ASP A 73 -10.89 14.73 18.83
C ASP A 73 -11.45 14.20 20.17
N ALA A 74 -12.20 13.10 20.15
CA ALA A 74 -12.72 12.45 21.35
C ALA A 74 -11.60 11.85 22.21
N LEU A 75 -10.41 11.61 21.66
CA LEU A 75 -9.25 11.15 22.45
C LEU A 75 -8.62 12.26 23.30
N ALA A 76 -8.89 13.54 23.02
CA ALA A 76 -8.22 14.65 23.69
C ALA A 76 -8.41 14.66 25.23
N PRO A 77 -9.61 14.43 25.78
CA PRO A 77 -9.80 14.30 27.23
C PRO A 77 -8.97 13.17 27.83
N LEU A 78 -8.99 11.97 27.22
CA LEU A 78 -8.21 10.82 27.67
C LEU A 78 -6.71 11.16 27.74
N LEU A 79 -6.17 11.74 26.66
CA LEU A 79 -4.75 12.08 26.57
C LEU A 79 -4.28 13.06 27.66
N ARG A 80 -5.16 13.97 28.10
CA ARG A 80 -4.85 14.92 29.19
C ARG A 80 -4.85 14.25 30.57
N GLU A 81 -5.68 13.23 30.76
CA GLU A 81 -5.79 12.48 32.02
C GLU A 81 -4.75 11.36 32.17
N LEU A 82 -3.96 11.07 31.12
CA LEU A 82 -2.87 10.11 31.20
C LEU A 82 -1.82 10.58 32.22
N ARG A 83 -1.44 9.67 33.12
CA ARG A 83 -0.31 9.86 34.03
C ARG A 83 1.01 9.47 33.33
N PRO A 84 2.15 10.03 33.77
CA PRO A 84 3.46 9.71 33.20
C PRO A 84 3.72 8.20 33.10
N GLY A 85 4.30 7.77 31.98
CA GLY A 85 4.60 6.37 31.68
C GLY A 85 3.41 5.55 31.15
N ALA A 86 2.20 6.13 31.09
CA ALA A 86 1.09 5.50 30.37
C ALA A 86 1.41 5.45 28.87
N ARG A 87 1.12 4.30 28.25
CA ARG A 87 1.31 4.10 26.82
C ARG A 87 -0.01 3.95 26.08
N LEU A 88 -0.01 4.33 24.82
CA LEU A 88 -1.15 4.20 23.91
C LEU A 88 -0.63 3.66 22.58
N ILE A 89 -1.28 2.64 22.05
CA ILE A 89 -1.15 2.25 20.65
C ILE A 89 -2.44 2.65 19.94
N ALA A 90 -2.33 3.57 18.98
CA ALA A 90 -3.44 3.99 18.15
C ALA A 90 -3.31 3.37 16.76
N VAL A 91 -4.27 2.53 16.39
CA VAL A 91 -4.40 1.95 15.05
C VAL A 91 -5.22 2.91 14.20
N LEU A 92 -4.56 3.61 13.29
CA LEU A 92 -5.13 4.75 12.59
C LEU A 92 -5.95 4.26 11.39
N GLY A 93 -7.26 4.47 11.42
CA GLY A 93 -8.25 4.07 10.40
C GLY A 93 -8.18 4.87 9.09
N TRP A 94 -7.04 5.49 8.79
CA TRP A 94 -6.78 6.20 7.55
C TRP A 94 -5.69 5.51 6.75
N ARG A 95 -5.70 5.78 5.44
CA ARG A 95 -4.51 5.54 4.63
C ARG A 95 -3.39 6.49 5.06
N ILE A 96 -2.15 6.04 4.93
CA ILE A 96 -0.98 6.84 5.33
C ILE A 96 -0.96 8.21 4.64
N GLY A 97 -1.30 8.28 3.35
CA GLY A 97 -1.36 9.53 2.59
C GLY A 97 -2.57 10.43 2.89
N GLU A 98 -3.56 9.92 3.62
CA GLU A 98 -4.80 10.63 3.97
C GLU A 98 -4.85 10.97 5.47
N LEU A 99 -3.74 10.75 6.19
CA LEU A 99 -3.70 10.89 7.63
C LEU A 99 -3.92 12.36 8.05
N PRO A 100 -4.93 12.67 8.89
CA PRO A 100 -5.15 14.02 9.39
C PRO A 100 -4.20 14.32 10.55
N TYR A 101 -2.88 14.28 10.31
CA TYR A 101 -1.87 14.40 11.36
C TYR A 101 -2.00 15.69 12.17
N HIS A 102 -2.46 16.79 11.55
CA HIS A 102 -2.72 18.06 12.24
C HIS A 102 -3.82 17.95 13.32
N ARG A 103 -4.84 17.09 13.13
CA ARG A 103 -5.87 16.81 14.14
C ARG A 103 -5.36 15.92 15.26
N LEU A 104 -4.41 15.04 14.97
CA LEU A 104 -3.81 14.15 15.98
C LEU A 104 -2.74 14.87 16.81
N LEU A 105 -1.97 15.77 16.19
CA LEU A 105 -0.81 16.42 16.81
C LEU A 105 -1.18 17.33 17.97
N GLY A 106 -2.25 18.12 17.84
CA GLY A 106 -2.72 19.04 18.89
C GLY A 106 -3.02 18.31 20.21
N PRO A 107 -3.98 17.34 20.21
CA PRO A 107 -4.31 16.54 21.39
C PRO A 107 -3.12 15.81 22.01
N LEU A 108 -2.19 15.30 21.21
CA LEU A 108 -0.97 14.67 21.70
C LEU A 108 -0.07 15.66 22.45
N VAL A 109 0.14 16.85 21.89
CA VAL A 109 0.97 17.89 22.53
C VAL A 109 0.31 18.42 23.81
N ASP A 110 -1.00 18.66 23.77
CA ASP A 110 -1.78 19.12 24.93
C ASP A 110 -1.76 18.10 26.07
N GLY A 111 -1.88 16.81 25.72
CA GLY A 111 -1.72 15.68 26.65
C GLY A 111 -0.26 15.38 26.98
N ARG A 112 0.71 16.18 26.55
CA ARG A 112 2.16 15.99 26.76
C ARG A 112 2.61 14.55 26.41
N CYS A 113 2.14 14.06 25.28
CA CYS A 113 2.36 12.72 24.76
C CYS A 113 3.36 12.76 23.61
N GLN A 114 4.37 11.89 23.66
CA GLN A 114 5.38 11.72 22.63
C GLN A 114 5.08 10.47 21.80
N ILE A 115 5.17 10.58 20.48
CA ILE A 115 5.16 9.42 19.59
C ILE A 115 6.54 8.77 19.63
N LEU A 116 6.62 7.54 20.14
CA LEU A 116 7.84 6.75 20.22
C LEU A 116 8.13 6.03 18.91
N ALA A 117 7.08 5.56 18.24
CA ALA A 117 7.18 4.84 16.99
C ALA A 117 5.93 5.07 16.13
N ALA A 118 6.12 5.08 14.82
CA ALA A 118 5.05 5.04 13.83
C ALA A 118 5.43 4.06 12.73
N ALA A 119 4.49 3.21 12.34
CA ALA A 119 4.79 2.21 11.33
C ALA A 119 3.56 1.81 10.51
N PRO A 120 3.75 1.48 9.22
CA PRO A 120 2.74 0.81 8.44
C PRO A 120 2.38 -0.54 9.05
N VAL A 121 1.09 -0.82 9.17
CA VAL A 121 0.59 -2.11 9.68
C VAL A 121 -0.14 -2.87 8.58
N GLU A 122 0.03 -4.19 8.58
CA GLU A 122 -0.64 -5.10 7.67
C GLU A 122 -1.59 -6.00 8.46
N ARG A 123 -2.75 -6.30 7.86
CA ARG A 123 -3.70 -7.31 8.36
C ARG A 123 -4.15 -7.06 9.80
N VAL A 124 -4.60 -5.85 10.09
CA VAL A 124 -5.21 -5.50 11.37
C VAL A 124 -6.74 -5.54 11.22
N PRO A 125 -7.50 -6.07 12.20
CA PRO A 125 -8.96 -6.16 12.12
C PRO A 125 -9.68 -4.81 12.32
N VAL A 126 -9.01 -3.70 11.97
CA VAL A 126 -9.55 -2.35 12.02
C VAL A 126 -9.79 -1.88 10.57
N PRO A 127 -11.04 -1.60 10.16
CA PRO A 127 -11.35 -1.22 8.78
C PRO A 127 -10.57 0.01 8.32
N GLY A 128 -9.91 -0.07 7.17
CA GLY A 128 -9.18 1.07 6.59
C GLY A 128 -7.85 1.42 7.28
N ALA A 129 -7.46 0.70 8.34
CA ALA A 129 -6.21 0.96 9.03
C ALA A 129 -4.99 0.52 8.22
N GLN A 130 -4.04 1.45 8.03
CA GLN A 130 -2.78 1.18 7.33
C GLN A 130 -1.54 1.52 8.15
N CYS A 131 -1.70 2.20 9.28
CA CYS A 131 -0.60 2.52 10.18
C CYS A 131 -1.04 2.48 11.63
N ALA A 132 -0.05 2.32 12.51
CA ALA A 132 -0.23 2.47 13.94
C ALA A 132 0.88 3.36 14.49
N ILE A 133 0.55 4.07 15.56
CA ILE A 133 1.49 4.87 16.33
C ILE A 133 1.53 4.36 17.76
N VAL A 134 2.71 4.43 18.36
CA VAL A 134 2.96 4.16 19.77
C VAL A 134 3.28 5.48 20.43
N VAL A 135 2.55 5.76 21.49
CA VAL A 135 2.57 7.03 22.18
C VAL A 135 2.83 6.77 23.66
N GLU A 136 3.63 7.63 24.29
CA GLU A 136 3.84 7.61 25.73
C GLU A 136 3.61 8.99 26.32
N ARG A 137 2.98 9.04 27.49
CA ARG A 137 2.87 10.27 28.28
C ARG A 137 4.19 10.56 28.98
N VAL A 138 4.84 11.67 28.64
CA VAL A 138 6.21 11.97 29.10
C VAL A 138 6.40 13.32 29.78
N GLU A 139 7.10 13.38 30.90
CA GLU A 139 7.46 14.67 31.54
C GLU A 139 8.65 15.36 30.87
N ARG A 140 9.44 14.60 30.12
CA ARG A 140 10.61 15.01 29.34
C ARG A 140 10.71 14.14 28.10
N LEU A 141 11.33 14.62 27.02
CA LEU A 141 11.51 13.79 25.82
C LEU A 141 12.25 12.48 26.15
N ALA A 142 11.68 11.34 25.76
CA ALA A 142 12.25 10.01 25.99
C ALA A 142 13.55 9.80 25.20
N THR A 143 13.69 10.45 24.05
CA THR A 143 14.93 10.53 23.27
C THR A 143 14.89 11.87 22.53
N VAL A 144 15.96 12.66 22.63
CA VAL A 144 16.10 13.87 21.83
C VAL A 144 16.55 13.44 20.43
N PRO A 145 15.72 13.58 19.40
CA PRO A 145 16.10 13.17 18.06
C PRO A 145 17.32 13.95 17.58
N SER A 146 18.20 13.31 16.82
CA SER A 146 19.47 13.91 16.37
C SER A 146 19.30 15.20 15.56
N TYR A 147 18.15 15.42 14.92
CA TYR A 147 17.83 16.66 14.21
C TYR A 147 17.47 17.84 15.13
N LEU A 148 17.17 17.58 16.42
CA LEU A 148 17.04 18.60 17.46
C LEU A 148 18.39 18.90 18.15
N VAL A 149 19.43 18.13 17.84
CA VAL A 149 20.79 18.34 18.35
C VAL A 149 21.64 18.97 17.23
N GLY A 150 22.28 20.11 17.51
CA GLY A 150 23.17 20.74 16.53
C GLY A 150 24.42 19.89 16.25
N PRO A 151 25.11 20.09 15.11
CA PRO A 151 26.42 19.47 14.89
C PRO A 151 27.39 19.96 15.96
N GLY A 152 27.74 19.09 16.90
CA GLY A 152 28.57 19.43 18.07
C GLY A 152 28.06 18.91 19.42
N GLY A 153 26.92 18.21 19.48
CA GLY A 153 26.42 17.56 20.70
C GLY A 153 25.94 18.52 21.79
N ARG A 154 26.09 19.83 21.57
CA ARG A 154 25.35 20.86 22.29
C ARG A 154 23.98 20.97 21.63
N ALA A 155 22.94 20.95 22.45
CA ALA A 155 21.63 21.44 22.04
C ALA A 155 21.88 22.76 21.29
N ARG A 156 21.41 22.83 20.05
CA ARG A 156 21.38 24.06 19.25
C ARG A 156 20.88 25.15 20.19
N ASP A 157 21.60 26.27 20.35
CA ASP A 157 21.31 27.36 21.30
C ASP A 157 19.85 27.31 21.70
N GLU A 158 19.61 26.81 22.93
CA GLU A 158 18.29 26.46 23.44
C GLU A 158 17.37 27.62 23.03
N PRO A 159 16.33 27.38 22.21
CA PRO A 159 15.51 28.47 21.74
C PRO A 159 15.03 29.22 22.98
N ASP A 160 15.08 30.56 22.94
CA ASP A 160 14.82 31.51 24.03
C ASP A 160 13.33 31.49 24.43
N VAL A 161 12.84 30.28 24.71
CA VAL A 161 11.49 29.87 24.97
C VAL A 161 11.43 29.70 26.48
N PRO A 162 10.48 30.34 27.16
CA PRO A 162 10.28 30.13 28.59
C PRO A 162 10.25 28.63 28.89
N ALA A 163 10.91 28.19 29.96
CA ALA A 163 11.02 26.76 30.30
C ALA A 163 9.65 26.04 30.36
N ALA A 164 8.57 26.77 30.63
CA ALA A 164 7.18 26.29 30.61
C ALA A 164 6.65 25.94 29.20
N GLU A 165 7.13 26.61 28.14
CA GLU A 165 6.71 26.43 26.75
C GLU A 165 7.67 25.53 25.94
N ALA A 166 8.83 25.19 26.52
CA ALA A 166 9.84 24.38 25.86
C ALA A 166 9.34 22.96 25.54
N LEU A 167 8.70 22.28 26.49
CA LEU A 167 8.26 20.89 26.30
C LEU A 167 7.15 20.75 25.23
N PRO A 168 6.05 21.52 25.22
CA PRO A 168 5.04 21.43 24.16
C PRO A 168 5.62 21.68 22.76
N THR A 169 6.54 22.64 22.64
CA THR A 169 7.21 22.95 21.37
C THR A 169 8.07 21.78 20.90
N LEU A 170 8.88 21.22 21.79
CA LEU A 170 9.72 20.06 21.50
C LEU A 170 8.90 18.82 21.14
N LEU A 171 7.81 18.56 21.86
CA LEU A 171 6.89 17.47 21.55
C LEU A 171 6.23 17.64 20.18
N ARG A 172 5.82 18.88 19.86
CA ARG A 172 5.26 19.18 18.54
C ARG A 172 6.25 18.84 17.43
N MET A 173 7.49 19.33 17.53
CA MET A 173 8.54 19.06 16.55
C MET A 173 8.88 17.56 16.46
N ALA A 174 8.99 16.87 17.61
CA ALA A 174 9.30 15.45 17.66
C ALA A 174 8.22 14.61 16.99
N ASN A 175 6.96 14.84 17.35
CA ASN A 175 5.81 14.10 16.84
C ASN A 175 5.57 14.39 15.34
N GLU A 176 5.70 15.65 14.92
CA GLU A 176 5.55 16.04 13.52
C GLU A 176 6.57 15.34 12.63
N TYR A 177 7.84 15.25 13.07
CA TYR A 177 8.87 14.53 12.33
C TYR A 177 8.54 13.04 12.18
N VAL A 178 8.00 12.40 13.22
CA VAL A 178 7.60 10.99 13.15
C VAL A 178 6.48 10.78 12.13
N PHE A 179 5.48 11.67 12.08
CA PHE A 179 4.45 11.62 11.04
C PHE A 179 5.03 11.86 9.64
N LEU A 180 5.95 12.81 9.49
CA LEU A 180 6.60 13.09 8.22
C LEU A 180 7.44 11.89 7.74
N ASP A 181 8.15 11.20 8.62
CA ASP A 181 8.89 9.99 8.26
C ASP A 181 7.93 8.83 7.90
N LEU A 182 6.83 8.67 8.63
CA LEU A 182 5.79 7.67 8.32
C LEU A 182 5.24 7.83 6.90
N VAL A 183 5.03 9.07 6.44
CA VAL A 183 4.54 9.36 5.09
C VAL A 183 5.65 9.24 4.05
N SER A 184 6.82 9.81 4.32
CA SER A 184 7.88 9.96 3.31
C SER A 184 8.68 8.68 3.07
N ARG A 185 8.87 7.83 4.08
CA ARG A 185 9.72 6.64 3.98
C ARG A 185 9.14 5.54 3.07
N PRO A 186 7.84 5.20 3.12
CA PRO A 186 7.23 4.28 2.16
C PRO A 186 7.29 4.81 0.73
N LEU A 187 7.07 6.12 0.53
CA LEU A 187 7.17 6.76 -0.78
C LEU A 187 8.59 6.66 -1.35
N ARG A 188 9.62 6.97 -0.57
CA ARG A 188 11.03 6.81 -0.98
C ARG A 188 11.35 5.37 -1.39
N ARG A 189 10.87 4.38 -0.63
CA ARG A 189 11.05 2.95 -0.98
C ARG A 189 10.36 2.60 -2.30
N ARG A 190 9.14 3.08 -2.50
CA ARG A 190 8.38 2.81 -3.73
C ARG A 190 9.03 3.45 -4.96
N VAL A 191 9.60 4.64 -4.82
CA VAL A 191 10.38 5.28 -5.91
C VAL A 191 11.56 4.40 -6.30
N VAL A 192 12.37 3.95 -5.34
CA VAL A 192 13.53 3.08 -5.61
C VAL A 192 13.11 1.74 -6.24
N GLU A 193 11.98 1.17 -5.82
CA GLU A 193 11.44 -0.05 -6.41
C GLU A 193 11.00 0.16 -7.87
N LEU A 194 10.26 1.25 -8.13
CA LEU A 194 9.82 1.60 -9.48
C LEU A 194 10.99 1.91 -10.41
N GLU A 195 12.04 2.58 -9.92
CA GLU A 195 13.28 2.82 -10.67
C GLU A 195 13.95 1.52 -11.08
N ARG A 196 14.00 0.51 -10.19
CA ARG A 196 14.52 -0.82 -10.51
C ARG A 196 13.67 -1.54 -11.54
N GLU A 197 12.35 -1.53 -11.37
CA GLU A 197 11.44 -2.14 -12.33
C GLU A 197 11.54 -1.49 -13.73
N LEU A 198 11.76 -0.17 -13.79
CA LEU A 198 11.96 0.56 -15.03
C LEU A 198 13.29 0.16 -15.70
N ALA A 199 14.39 0.13 -14.93
CA ALA A 199 15.69 -0.31 -15.42
C ALA A 199 15.65 -1.76 -15.97
N ASP A 200 14.95 -2.66 -15.27
CA ASP A 200 14.77 -4.05 -15.73
C ASP A 200 13.98 -4.13 -17.04
N ARG A 201 12.96 -3.28 -17.21
CA ARG A 201 12.19 -3.19 -18.47
C ARG A 201 13.05 -2.63 -19.61
N ASP A 202 13.80 -1.57 -19.35
CA ASP A 202 14.69 -0.94 -20.33
C ASP A 202 15.81 -1.90 -20.79
N ALA A 203 16.33 -2.73 -19.89
CA ALA A 203 17.30 -3.77 -20.23
C ALA A 203 16.72 -4.89 -21.11
N ARG A 204 15.41 -5.15 -21.04
CA ARG A 204 14.73 -6.19 -21.86
C ARG A 204 14.31 -5.69 -23.24
N LEU A 205 14.08 -4.38 -23.39
CA LEU A 205 13.69 -3.77 -24.67
C LEU A 205 14.63 -4.11 -25.84
N PRO A 206 15.97 -3.98 -25.75
CA PRO A 206 16.84 -4.29 -26.88
C PRO A 206 16.78 -5.77 -27.28
N THR A 207 16.74 -6.68 -26.30
CA THR A 207 16.62 -8.12 -26.57
C THR A 207 15.33 -8.45 -27.33
N LEU A 208 14.20 -7.87 -26.91
CA LEU A 208 12.92 -8.06 -27.58
C LEU A 208 12.90 -7.42 -28.98
N GLN A 209 13.56 -6.26 -29.15
CA GLN A 209 13.72 -5.62 -30.46
C GLN A 209 14.55 -6.48 -31.41
N ASP A 210 15.64 -7.09 -30.92
CA ASP A 210 16.48 -8.01 -31.71
C ASP A 210 15.74 -9.30 -32.07
N GLU A 211 14.97 -9.86 -31.15
CA GLU A 211 14.11 -11.02 -31.42
C GLU A 211 13.05 -10.71 -32.48
N LEU A 212 12.41 -9.54 -32.39
CA LEU A 212 11.45 -9.08 -33.38
C LEU A 212 12.10 -8.86 -34.76
N ALA A 213 13.28 -8.25 -34.80
CA ALA A 213 14.05 -8.05 -36.03
C ALA A 213 14.42 -9.39 -36.68
N ARG A 214 14.90 -10.36 -35.90
CA ARG A 214 15.19 -11.73 -36.36
C ARG A 214 13.94 -12.45 -36.86
N SER A 215 12.82 -12.29 -36.18
CA SER A 215 11.54 -12.88 -36.61
C SER A 215 11.09 -12.31 -37.95
N ARG A 216 11.12 -10.98 -38.11
CA ARG A 216 10.79 -10.30 -39.38
C ARG A 216 11.70 -10.73 -40.52
N ALA A 217 13.01 -10.85 -40.28
CA ALA A 217 13.95 -11.33 -41.29
C ALA A 217 13.64 -12.76 -41.74
N ARG A 218 13.27 -13.65 -40.81
CA ARG A 218 12.85 -15.03 -41.13
C ARG A 218 11.58 -15.07 -41.97
N VAL A 219 10.57 -14.26 -41.64
CA VAL A 219 9.33 -14.17 -42.41
C VAL A 219 9.63 -13.69 -43.84
N ALA A 220 10.39 -12.61 -44.00
CA ALA A 220 10.75 -12.08 -45.32
C ALA A 220 11.53 -13.10 -46.18
N ALA A 221 12.41 -13.89 -45.55
CA ALA A 221 13.14 -14.95 -46.24
C ALA A 221 12.20 -16.09 -46.71
N LEU A 222 11.25 -16.50 -45.87
CA LEU A 222 10.24 -17.51 -46.24
C LEU A 222 9.34 -17.03 -47.38
N GLU A 223 8.89 -15.78 -47.33
CA GLU A 223 8.08 -15.15 -48.39
C GLU A 223 8.82 -15.08 -49.72
N SER A 224 10.11 -14.73 -49.68
CA SER A 224 10.97 -14.70 -50.88
C SER A 224 11.17 -16.09 -51.48
N SER A 225 11.41 -17.09 -50.64
CA SER A 225 11.56 -18.49 -51.07
C SER A 225 10.27 -19.04 -51.69
N LEU A 226 9.12 -18.76 -51.07
CA LEU A 226 7.80 -19.15 -51.59
C LEU A 226 7.52 -18.48 -52.94
N SER A 227 7.77 -17.17 -53.05
CA SER A 227 7.60 -16.42 -54.29
C SER A 227 8.48 -16.96 -55.42
N PHE A 228 9.74 -17.30 -55.11
CA PHE A 228 10.65 -17.92 -56.07
C PHE A 228 10.17 -19.31 -56.52
N GLN A 229 9.74 -20.16 -55.58
CA GLN A 229 9.20 -21.49 -55.90
C GLN A 229 7.95 -21.38 -56.78
N ILE A 230 7.03 -20.46 -56.47
CA ILE A 230 5.84 -20.19 -57.28
C ILE A 230 6.25 -19.74 -58.69
N GLY A 231 7.15 -18.77 -58.79
CA GLY A 231 7.66 -18.26 -60.08
C GLY A 231 8.30 -19.37 -60.92
N ALA A 232 9.10 -20.24 -60.31
CA ALA A 232 9.73 -21.37 -60.98
C ALA A 232 8.71 -22.39 -61.49
N VAL A 233 7.69 -22.72 -60.70
CA VAL A 233 6.60 -23.62 -61.11
C VAL A 233 5.79 -23.03 -62.26
N VAL A 234 5.46 -21.74 -62.21
CA VAL A 234 4.75 -21.04 -63.29
C VAL A 234 5.57 -21.01 -64.58
N ALA A 235 6.86 -20.66 -64.49
CA ALA A 235 7.76 -20.62 -65.65
C ALA A 235 7.94 -22.00 -66.30
N GLU A 236 8.09 -23.07 -65.50
CA GLU A 236 8.16 -24.44 -66.00
C GLU A 236 6.82 -24.86 -66.64
N GLY A 237 5.68 -24.46 -66.07
CA GLY A 237 4.35 -24.69 -66.65
C GLY A 237 4.14 -24.01 -68.00
N ILE A 238 4.69 -22.82 -68.20
CA ILE A 238 4.65 -22.14 -69.50
C ILE A 238 5.53 -22.85 -70.53
N ARG A 239 6.71 -23.34 -70.14
CA ARG A 239 7.66 -23.99 -71.07
C ARG A 239 7.30 -25.45 -71.39
N ARG A 240 6.68 -26.17 -70.45
CA ARG A 240 6.34 -27.60 -70.56
C ARG A 240 4.99 -27.92 -69.91
N PRO A 241 3.87 -27.61 -70.57
CA PRO A 241 2.53 -27.65 -69.95
C PRO A 241 2.11 -29.05 -69.47
N VAL A 242 2.57 -30.10 -70.13
CA VAL A 242 2.18 -31.50 -69.82
C VAL A 242 2.86 -32.04 -68.55
N HIS A 243 3.92 -31.40 -68.04
CA HIS A 243 4.67 -31.85 -66.86
C HIS A 243 4.45 -31.02 -65.59
N ALA A 244 3.94 -29.80 -65.69
CA ALA A 244 3.79 -28.91 -64.53
C ALA A 244 2.65 -29.30 -63.57
N VAL A 245 1.62 -30.00 -64.06
CA VAL A 245 0.50 -30.48 -63.22
C VAL A 245 0.94 -31.48 -62.14
N ARG A 246 2.11 -32.12 -62.30
CA ARG A 246 2.56 -33.21 -61.41
C ARG A 246 3.50 -32.75 -60.27
N ARG A 247 3.87 -31.47 -60.20
CA ARG A 247 4.86 -30.93 -59.23
C ARG A 247 4.39 -29.70 -58.45
N MET A 248 3.09 -29.44 -58.35
CA MET A 248 2.62 -28.42 -57.40
C MET A 248 2.68 -28.95 -55.94
N PRO A 249 3.17 -28.16 -54.98
CA PRO A 249 3.03 -28.46 -53.56
C PRO A 249 1.53 -28.63 -53.23
N ARG A 250 1.17 -29.71 -52.54
CA ARG A 250 -0.22 -30.09 -52.20
C ARG A 250 -0.98 -29.09 -51.30
N MET A 251 -0.42 -27.93 -50.97
CA MET A 251 -1.01 -26.98 -50.01
C MET A 251 -1.82 -25.84 -50.65
N TRP A 252 -2.06 -25.84 -51.97
CA TRP A 252 -2.91 -24.80 -52.57
C TRP A 252 -4.37 -25.24 -52.69
N PRO A 253 -5.34 -24.55 -52.04
CA PRO A 253 -6.75 -24.72 -52.35
C PRO A 253 -7.02 -23.96 -53.65
N PHE A 254 -7.21 -24.68 -54.75
CA PHE A 254 -7.79 -24.06 -55.94
C PHE A 254 -9.25 -23.69 -55.63
N PRO A 255 -9.68 -22.44 -55.86
CA PRO A 255 -11.11 -22.14 -55.87
C PRO A 255 -11.67 -22.80 -57.13
N GLN A 256 -12.39 -23.92 -56.95
CA GLN A 256 -13.18 -24.50 -58.01
C GLN A 256 -14.27 -23.49 -58.38
N SER A 257 -14.16 -22.91 -59.58
CA SER A 257 -15.22 -22.15 -60.21
C SER A 257 -16.37 -23.11 -60.59
N GLY A 258 -17.16 -23.45 -59.58
CA GLY A 258 -18.42 -24.18 -59.70
C GLY A 258 -19.50 -23.29 -60.27
N ARG A 259 -19.62 -23.32 -61.58
CA ARG A 259 -20.78 -22.90 -62.36
C ARG A 259 -21.99 -23.76 -61.94
N ASN A 260 -22.96 -23.14 -61.26
CA ASN A 260 -24.41 -23.48 -61.21
C ASN A 260 -25.07 -22.30 -60.47
N GLY A 261 -26.08 -21.60 -60.95
CA GLY A 261 -27.20 -22.08 -61.74
C GLY A 261 -28.48 -21.98 -60.89
N ARG A 262 -29.00 -20.75 -60.75
CA ARG A 262 -30.41 -20.35 -60.50
C ARG A 262 -31.16 -20.81 -59.22
N ALA A 263 -31.70 -19.75 -58.60
CA ALA A 263 -33.10 -19.57 -58.15
C ALA A 263 -33.56 -20.20 -56.83
N ALA A 264 -33.70 -19.36 -55.81
CA ALA A 264 -34.97 -19.14 -55.10
C ALA A 264 -34.95 -17.74 -54.46
N SER A 265 -36.03 -17.01 -54.67
CA SER A 265 -36.32 -15.67 -54.16
C SER A 265 -37.19 -15.80 -52.87
N PRO A 266 -37.71 -14.71 -52.30
CA PRO A 266 -37.24 -14.12 -51.05
C PRO A 266 -38.18 -14.41 -49.87
N ASP A 267 -37.62 -14.49 -48.66
CA ASP A 267 -38.36 -14.33 -47.41
C ASP A 267 -37.58 -13.28 -46.63
N GLY A 268 -38.17 -12.17 -46.22
CA GLY A 268 -39.32 -12.15 -45.33
C GLY A 268 -38.83 -11.46 -44.06
N SER A 269 -39.26 -10.22 -43.90
CA SER A 269 -39.15 -9.37 -42.71
C SER A 269 -39.14 -10.12 -41.37
N HIS A 270 -38.25 -9.75 -40.44
CA HIS A 270 -38.67 -9.19 -39.15
C HIS A 270 -37.55 -8.53 -38.34
N ARG A 271 -38.00 -7.49 -37.63
CA ARG A 271 -37.35 -6.56 -36.69
C ARG A 271 -36.75 -7.20 -35.41
N PRO A 272 -36.00 -6.42 -34.61
CA PRO A 272 -35.25 -6.87 -33.45
C PRO A 272 -36.12 -6.90 -32.19
N ASP A 273 -35.73 -7.74 -31.23
CA ASP A 273 -36.11 -7.56 -29.83
C ASP A 273 -34.85 -7.37 -28.98
N ALA A 274 -34.96 -6.35 -28.14
CA ALA A 274 -34.11 -6.03 -27.03
C ALA A 274 -34.59 -6.75 -25.77
N ASP A 275 -33.75 -6.67 -24.75
CA ASP A 275 -33.95 -6.96 -23.33
C ASP A 275 -33.68 -8.37 -22.80
N GLY A 276 -32.83 -8.36 -21.78
CA GLY A 276 -32.26 -9.43 -20.98
C GLY A 276 -31.07 -8.90 -20.21
#